data_AF-A0A6J8EC71-F1
#
_entry.id   AF-A0A6J8EC71-F1
#
_cell.length_a   1.000
_cell.length_b   1.000
_cell.length_c   1.000
_cell.angle_alpha   90.00
_cell.angle_beta   90.00
_cell.angle_gamma   90.00
#
_symmetry.space_group_name_H-M   'P 1'
#
loop_
_entity.id
_entity.type
_entity.pdbx_description
1 polymer ?
#
loop_
_entity_poly.entity_id
_entity_poly.type
_entity_poly.pdbx_seq_one_letter_code
_entity_poly.pdbx_strand_id
1 'polypeptide(L)'
;MVSVKTLNKVEVLCTKIRDNPKHLRGIELILSDDYYQLPLVPNKLIGDSVSHSFKLLWFNDCFPHKIQLDIIHRQSETALIQCINALEKGELSNENVAFLNSLDRPLQNEDKVVHLYARNYDVDIFNYNKIQKLQGELKTYQANIVDLTCESFWHRRIWV
;
A
#
# COMPACT_ATOMS: atom_id res chain seq x y z
N MET A 1 5.77 1.92 1.64
CA MET A 1 6.18 0.56 1.17
C MET A 1 7.45 0.56 0.26
N VAL A 2 8.60 1.04 0.73
CA VAL A 2 9.88 0.97 -0.01
C VAL A 2 10.93 0.19 0.77
N SER A 3 11.60 -0.77 0.13
CA SER A 3 12.65 -1.58 0.77
C SER A 3 14.02 -0.88 0.74
N VAL A 4 14.91 -1.29 1.66
CA VAL A 4 16.33 -0.92 1.67
C VAL A 4 16.97 -1.16 0.31
N LYS A 5 16.71 -2.34 -0.29
CA LYS A 5 17.29 -2.73 -1.58
C LYS A 5 16.87 -1.79 -2.69
N THR A 6 15.58 -1.46 -2.77
CA THR A 6 15.04 -0.56 -3.80
C THR A 6 15.64 0.83 -3.68
N LEU A 7 15.61 1.43 -2.49
CA LEU A 7 16.13 2.79 -2.31
C LEU A 7 17.67 2.85 -2.50
N ASN A 8 18.41 1.82 -2.08
CA ASN A 8 19.85 1.75 -2.32
C ASN A 8 20.21 1.60 -3.81
N LYS A 9 19.38 0.91 -4.61
CA LYS A 9 19.56 0.86 -6.07
C LYS A 9 19.41 2.23 -6.71
N VAL A 10 18.45 3.04 -6.23
CA VAL A 10 18.28 4.43 -6.69
C VAL A 10 19.53 5.24 -6.36
N GLU A 11 20.08 5.12 -5.15
CA GLU A 11 21.34 5.78 -4.78
C GLU A 11 22.51 5.43 -5.72
N VAL A 12 22.69 4.14 -5.99
CA VAL A 12 23.71 3.66 -6.92
C VAL A 12 23.48 4.21 -8.33
N LEU A 13 22.23 4.31 -8.78
CA LEU A 13 21.91 4.86 -10.10
C LEU A 13 22.21 6.35 -10.16
N CYS A 14 21.80 7.13 -9.15
CA CYS A 14 22.10 8.56 -9.08
C CYS A 14 23.61 8.80 -9.18
N THR A 15 24.40 7.99 -8.48
CA THR A 15 25.88 8.01 -8.54
C THR A 15 26.47 7.85 -9.92
N LYS A 16 25.81 7.10 -10.81
CA LYS A 16 26.29 6.92 -12.19
C LYS A 16 25.92 8.08 -13.11
N ILE A 17 24.90 8.86 -12.76
CA ILE A 17 24.30 9.86 -13.65
C ILE A 17 24.74 11.27 -13.30
N ARG A 18 24.99 11.56 -12.01
CA ARG A 18 25.20 12.93 -11.52
C ARG A 18 26.50 13.03 -10.72
N ASP A 19 27.28 14.06 -11.03
CA ASP A 19 28.50 14.40 -10.31
C ASP A 19 28.20 15.38 -9.15
N ASN A 20 27.81 14.84 -8.01
CA ASN A 20 27.57 15.60 -6.78
C ASN A 20 27.91 14.73 -5.57
N PRO A 21 28.70 15.17 -4.58
CA PRO A 21 29.14 14.33 -3.48
C PRO A 21 28.04 13.97 -2.46
N LYS A 22 26.89 14.67 -2.46
CA LYS A 22 25.77 14.39 -1.55
C LYS A 22 25.09 13.07 -1.90
N HIS A 23 24.46 12.43 -0.90
CA HIS A 23 23.53 11.32 -1.12
C HIS A 23 22.43 11.73 -2.11
N LEU A 24 21.99 10.76 -2.91
CA LEU A 24 21.07 10.89 -4.04
C LEU A 24 21.48 12.02 -5.01
N ARG A 25 22.77 12.36 -5.01
CA ARG A 25 23.41 13.39 -5.82
C ARG A 25 22.70 14.74 -5.75
N GLY A 26 22.28 15.09 -4.53
CA GLY A 26 21.69 16.38 -4.19
C GLY A 26 20.28 16.59 -4.72
N ILE A 27 19.57 15.52 -5.08
CA ILE A 27 18.14 15.59 -5.39
C ILE A 27 17.40 15.97 -4.10
N GLU A 28 16.49 16.95 -4.21
CA GLU A 28 15.59 17.29 -3.12
C GLU A 28 14.50 16.22 -2.98
N LEU A 29 14.30 15.74 -1.76
CA LEU A 29 13.42 14.61 -1.48
C LEU A 29 12.31 15.02 -0.55
N ILE A 30 11.09 14.64 -0.92
CA ILE A 30 9.92 14.70 -0.06
C ILE A 30 9.41 13.27 0.06
N LEU A 31 9.37 12.75 1.28
CA LEU A 31 8.83 11.42 1.58
C LEU A 31 7.58 11.57 2.45
N SER A 32 6.53 10.85 2.06
CA SER A 32 5.33 10.64 2.87
C SER A 32 5.10 9.13 2.95
N ASP A 33 5.08 8.58 4.15
CA ASP A 33 4.81 7.15 4.40
C ASP A 33 4.10 7.01 5.75
N ASP A 34 3.39 5.90 5.92
CA ASP A 34 2.80 5.47 7.19
C ASP A 34 3.30 4.05 7.50
N TYR A 35 4.20 3.95 8.46
CA TYR A 35 4.87 2.69 8.80
C TYR A 35 4.01 1.74 9.63
N TYR A 36 2.87 2.19 10.15
CA TYR A 36 1.92 1.32 10.84
C TYR A 36 0.95 0.62 9.89
N GLN A 37 0.95 1.01 8.61
CA GLN A 37 0.20 0.32 7.57
C GLN A 37 0.91 -0.96 7.09
N LEU A 38 0.50 -1.46 5.93
CA LEU A 38 0.94 -2.74 5.39
C LEU A 38 2.47 -2.84 5.31
N PRO A 39 3.05 -3.97 5.76
CA PRO A 39 4.48 -4.22 5.64
C PRO A 39 4.88 -4.40 4.18
N LEU A 40 6.20 -4.41 3.93
CA LEU A 40 6.73 -4.76 2.62
C LEU A 40 6.32 -6.17 2.21
N VAL A 41 5.95 -6.35 0.94
CA VAL A 41 5.67 -7.67 0.39
C VAL A 41 7.00 -8.33 -0.01
N PRO A 42 7.43 -9.42 0.66
CA PRO A 42 8.69 -10.08 0.34
C PRO A 42 8.65 -10.67 -1.06
N ASN A 43 9.67 -10.37 -1.87
CA ASN A 43 9.90 -11.13 -3.10
C ASN A 43 10.87 -12.29 -2.81
N LYS A 44 10.30 -13.48 -2.60
CA LYS A 44 11.07 -14.71 -2.35
C LYS A 44 12.01 -15.08 -3.50
N LEU A 45 11.68 -14.72 -4.74
CA LEU A 45 12.50 -15.06 -5.92
C LEU A 45 13.80 -14.25 -6.00
N ILE A 46 13.82 -13.04 -5.43
CA ILE A 46 14.94 -12.10 -5.54
C ILE A 46 15.66 -11.93 -4.20
N GLY A 47 15.34 -12.78 -3.21
CA GLY A 47 15.93 -12.75 -1.87
C GLY A 47 15.79 -11.38 -1.20
N ASP A 48 14.63 -10.72 -1.39
CA ASP A 48 14.48 -9.34 -0.94
C ASP A 48 14.38 -9.29 0.59
N SER A 49 15.21 -8.46 1.21
CA SER A 49 15.12 -8.24 2.64
C SER A 49 13.89 -7.39 2.92
N VAL A 50 13.01 -7.86 3.82
CA VAL A 50 11.76 -7.18 4.24
C VAL A 50 12.06 -5.95 5.11
N SER A 51 13.19 -5.29 4.85
CA SER A 51 13.67 -4.17 5.63
C SER A 51 13.19 -2.87 5.01
N HIS A 52 12.52 -2.06 5.81
CA HIS A 52 12.10 -0.71 5.46
C HIS A 52 13.31 0.19 5.15
N SER A 53 13.14 1.07 4.18
CA SER A 53 14.16 2.00 3.68
C SER A 53 14.77 2.90 4.77
N PHE A 54 14.01 3.26 5.81
CA PHE A 54 14.52 4.07 6.93
C PHE A 54 15.68 3.44 7.71
N LYS A 55 15.97 2.15 7.50
CA LYS A 55 17.13 1.47 8.11
C LYS A 55 18.45 1.70 7.36
N LEU A 56 18.44 2.39 6.22
CA LEU A 56 19.66 2.76 5.51
C LEU A 56 20.49 3.72 6.36
N LEU A 57 21.80 3.48 6.43
CA LEU A 57 22.73 4.28 7.26
C LEU A 57 22.68 5.77 6.92
N TRP A 58 22.54 6.09 5.63
CA TRP A 58 22.47 7.45 5.11
C TRP A 58 21.08 8.07 5.11
N PHE A 59 20.04 7.34 5.52
CA PHE A 59 18.65 7.82 5.41
C PHE A 59 18.44 9.12 6.18
N ASN A 60 18.95 9.20 7.41
CA ASN A 60 18.79 10.41 8.23
C ASN A 60 19.54 11.63 7.65
N ASP A 61 20.60 11.41 6.86
CA ASP A 61 21.31 12.49 6.17
C ASP A 61 20.44 13.12 5.07
N CYS A 62 19.57 12.31 4.44
CA CYS A 62 18.65 12.75 3.39
C CYS A 62 17.33 13.32 3.94
N PHE A 63 16.92 12.88 5.13
CA PHE A 63 15.65 13.26 5.75
C PHE A 63 15.87 13.84 7.16
N PRO A 64 16.56 14.99 7.27
CA PRO A 64 16.80 15.64 8.57
C PRO A 64 15.52 16.23 9.18
N HIS A 65 14.53 16.57 8.35
CA HIS A 65 13.24 17.10 8.78
C HIS A 65 12.19 15.99 8.79
N LYS A 66 11.56 15.76 9.94
CA LYS A 66 10.51 14.77 10.12
C LYS A 66 9.30 15.47 10.70
N ILE A 67 8.17 15.37 10.01
CA ILE A 67 6.89 15.98 10.41
C ILE A 67 5.90 14.84 10.56
N GLN A 68 5.28 14.76 11.74
CA GLN A 68 4.16 13.86 11.99
C GLN A 68 2.87 14.68 11.87
N LEU A 69 1.92 14.18 11.06
CA LEU A 69 0.58 14.74 10.96
C LEU A 69 -0.32 14.06 12.00
N ASP A 70 -1.04 14.85 12.78
CA ASP A 70 -1.88 14.39 13.91
C ASP A 70 -3.39 14.59 13.64
N ILE A 71 -3.76 15.46 12.70
CA ILE A 71 -5.15 15.73 12.36
C ILE A 71 -5.70 14.65 11.41
N ILE A 72 -6.73 13.94 11.86
CA ILE A 72 -7.46 12.94 11.07
C ILE A 72 -8.62 13.63 10.35
N HIS A 73 -8.57 13.63 9.01
CA HIS A 73 -9.61 14.23 8.16
C HIS A 73 -10.61 13.23 7.59
N ARG A 74 -10.29 11.93 7.60
CA ARG A 74 -11.10 10.90 6.91
C ARG A 74 -12.36 10.53 7.70
N GLN A 75 -12.28 10.48 9.02
CA GLN A 75 -13.40 10.16 9.91
C GLN A 75 -13.61 11.29 10.91
N SER A 76 -14.85 11.46 11.35
CA SER A 76 -15.22 12.47 12.37
C SER A 76 -15.67 11.85 13.69
N GLU A 77 -15.98 10.56 13.69
CA GLU A 77 -16.53 9.83 14.83
C GLU A 77 -15.43 9.51 15.84
N THR A 78 -15.47 10.17 17.00
CA THR A 78 -14.45 10.03 18.04
C THR A 78 -14.20 8.58 18.46
N ALA A 79 -15.25 7.78 18.63
CA ALA A 79 -15.13 6.37 19.03
C ALA A 79 -14.40 5.53 17.96
N LEU A 80 -14.67 5.79 16.67
CA LEU A 80 -14.01 5.11 15.56
C LEU A 80 -12.54 5.52 15.47
N ILE A 81 -12.25 6.81 15.58
CA ILE A 81 -10.88 7.35 15.59
C ILE A 81 -10.06 6.73 16.73
N GLN A 82 -10.60 6.71 17.95
CA GLN A 82 -9.94 6.12 19.11
C GLN A 82 -9.66 4.63 18.91
N CYS A 83 -10.63 3.89 18.37
CA CYS A 83 -10.48 2.47 18.09
C CYS A 83 -9.40 2.21 17.02
N ILE A 84 -9.38 2.96 15.91
CA ILE A 84 -8.37 2.83 14.86
C ILE A 84 -6.97 3.15 15.37
N ASN A 85 -6.80 4.25 16.12
CA ASN A 85 -5.49 4.64 16.67
C ASN A 85 -4.97 3.62 17.71
N ALA A 86 -5.87 2.96 18.45
CA ALA A 86 -5.51 1.88 19.36
C ALA A 86 -5.08 0.61 18.59
N LEU A 87 -5.78 0.29 17.50
CA LEU A 87 -5.43 -0.81 16.60
C LEU A 87 -4.05 -0.61 15.96
N GLU A 88 -3.76 0.61 15.50
CA GLU A 88 -2.47 1.00 14.92
C GLU A 88 -1.28 0.69 15.84
N LYS A 89 -1.46 0.89 17.15
CA LYS A 89 -0.44 0.63 18.18
C LYS A 89 -0.45 -0.80 18.70
N GLY A 90 -1.46 -1.60 18.37
CA GLY A 90 -1.67 -2.93 18.94
C GLY A 90 -2.16 -2.90 20.40
N GLU A 91 -2.76 -1.80 20.86
CA GLU A 91 -3.18 -1.56 22.25
C GLU A 91 -4.71 -1.58 22.37
N LEU A 92 -5.35 -2.71 22.05
CA LEU A 92 -6.81 -2.82 22.10
C LEU A 92 -7.33 -3.05 23.52
N SER A 93 -8.28 -2.21 23.97
CA SER A 93 -9.05 -2.45 25.19
C SER A 93 -10.29 -3.32 24.93
N ASN A 94 -10.94 -3.80 25.99
CA ASN A 94 -12.17 -4.58 25.88
C ASN A 94 -13.30 -3.76 25.20
N GLU A 95 -13.35 -2.46 25.45
CA GLU A 95 -14.30 -1.54 24.83
C GLU A 95 -14.06 -1.42 23.31
N ASN A 96 -12.80 -1.33 22.88
CA ASN A 96 -12.45 -1.30 21.47
C ASN A 96 -12.86 -2.59 20.75
N VAL A 97 -12.62 -3.75 21.39
CA VAL A 97 -13.03 -5.05 20.84
C VAL A 97 -14.56 -5.16 20.76
N ALA A 98 -15.27 -4.73 21.79
CA ALA A 98 -16.74 -4.70 21.78
C ALA A 98 -17.27 -3.78 20.67
N PHE A 99 -16.65 -2.61 20.46
CA PHE A 99 -16.99 -1.70 19.37
C PHE A 99 -16.79 -2.36 18.00
N LEU A 100 -15.63 -2.99 17.75
CA LEU A 100 -15.37 -3.70 16.49
C LEU A 100 -16.37 -4.82 16.24
N ASN A 101 -16.70 -5.63 17.25
CA ASN A 101 -17.69 -6.70 17.13
C ASN A 101 -19.09 -6.17 16.83
N SER A 102 -19.44 -4.98 17.34
CA SER A 102 -20.74 -4.35 17.01
C SER A 102 -20.87 -3.99 15.52
N LEU A 103 -19.75 -3.91 14.79
CA LEU A 103 -19.74 -3.56 13.37
C LEU A 103 -20.10 -4.74 12.45
N ASP A 104 -20.13 -5.98 12.95
CA ASP A 104 -20.50 -7.21 12.19
C ASP A 104 -21.99 -7.31 11.81
N ARG A 105 -22.75 -6.24 12.04
CA ARG A 105 -24.14 -6.13 11.58
C ARG A 105 -24.21 -6.00 10.04
N PRO A 106 -25.32 -6.45 9.41
CA PRO A 106 -25.56 -6.20 7.98
C PRO A 106 -25.59 -4.70 7.65
N LEU A 107 -25.02 -4.32 6.50
CA LEU A 107 -25.04 -2.94 6.01
C LEU A 107 -26.31 -2.65 5.21
N GLN A 108 -26.86 -1.45 5.38
CA GLN A 108 -27.90 -0.96 4.49
C GLN A 108 -27.28 -0.66 3.12
N ASN A 109 -27.87 -1.19 2.05
CA ASN A 109 -27.34 -1.09 0.68
C ASN A 109 -25.97 -1.75 0.48
N GLU A 110 -25.83 -3.01 0.92
CA GLU A 110 -24.62 -3.82 0.72
C GLU A 110 -24.14 -3.88 -0.75
N ASP A 111 -25.04 -3.74 -1.72
CA ASP A 111 -24.66 -3.71 -3.14
C ASP A 111 -23.89 -2.44 -3.57
N LYS A 112 -23.84 -1.40 -2.72
CA LYS A 112 -23.19 -0.12 -3.01
C LYS A 112 -21.90 0.12 -2.22
N VAL A 113 -21.49 -0.83 -1.37
CA VAL A 113 -20.28 -0.67 -0.55
C VAL A 113 -19.10 -1.42 -1.14
N VAL A 114 -17.90 -0.94 -0.85
CA VAL A 114 -16.66 -1.60 -1.23
C VAL A 114 -16.33 -2.67 -0.18
N HIS A 115 -16.09 -3.89 -0.62
CA HIS A 115 -15.64 -4.99 0.24
C HIS A 115 -14.11 -5.13 0.15
N LEU A 116 -13.47 -5.28 1.31
CA LEU A 116 -12.02 -5.46 1.42
C LEU A 116 -11.72 -6.90 1.84
N TYR A 117 -10.77 -7.53 1.15
CA TYR A 117 -10.35 -8.91 1.40
C TYR A 117 -8.81 -9.00 1.50
N ALA A 118 -8.34 -9.99 2.25
CA ALA A 118 -6.90 -10.21 2.43
C ALA A 118 -6.20 -10.80 1.20
N ARG A 119 -6.92 -11.56 0.35
CA ARG A 119 -6.36 -12.24 -0.82
C ARG A 119 -7.06 -11.78 -2.09
N ASN A 120 -6.28 -11.57 -3.15
CA ASN A 120 -6.81 -11.26 -4.48
C ASN A 120 -7.81 -12.32 -4.97
N TYR A 121 -7.57 -13.59 -4.66
CA TYR A 121 -8.49 -14.68 -5.03
C TYR A 121 -9.90 -14.49 -4.45
N ASP A 122 -10.02 -14.00 -3.21
CA ASP A 122 -11.32 -13.73 -2.59
C ASP A 122 -12.00 -12.53 -3.24
N VAL A 123 -11.22 -11.50 -3.62
CA VAL A 123 -11.69 -10.35 -4.42
C VAL A 123 -12.23 -10.81 -5.77
N ASP A 124 -11.48 -11.67 -6.47
CA ASP A 124 -11.85 -12.18 -7.80
C ASP A 124 -13.17 -12.97 -7.74
N ILE A 125 -13.33 -13.85 -6.75
CA ILE A 125 -14.58 -14.60 -6.54
C ILE A 125 -15.74 -13.64 -6.26
N PHE A 126 -15.55 -12.69 -5.34
CA PHE A 126 -16.60 -11.76 -4.94
C PHE A 126 -17.07 -10.91 -6.12
N ASN A 127 -16.12 -10.30 -6.85
CA ASN A 127 -16.41 -9.44 -7.99
C ASN A 127 -17.05 -10.23 -9.14
N TYR A 128 -16.57 -11.43 -9.44
CA TYR A 128 -17.19 -12.31 -10.43
C TYR A 128 -18.65 -12.58 -10.08
N ASN A 129 -18.93 -12.97 -8.83
CA ASN A 129 -20.29 -13.23 -8.37
C ASN A 129 -21.18 -11.99 -8.41
N LYS A 130 -20.65 -10.77 -8.18
CA LYS A 130 -21.40 -9.52 -8.32
C LYS A 130 -21.74 -9.22 -9.78
N ILE A 131 -20.77 -9.35 -10.70
CA ILE A 131 -20.98 -9.14 -12.14
C ILE A 131 -22.06 -10.07 -12.69
N GLN A 132 -22.06 -11.36 -12.31
CA GLN A 132 -23.06 -12.34 -12.76
C GLN A 132 -24.50 -12.01 -12.34
N LYS A 133 -24.68 -11.20 -11.31
CA LYS A 133 -26.01 -10.76 -10.84
C LYS A 133 -26.53 -9.53 -11.56
N LEU A 134 -25.68 -8.82 -12.31
CA LEU A 134 -26.07 -7.62 -13.03
C LEU A 134 -26.88 -7.98 -14.28
N GLN A 135 -27.91 -7.18 -14.55
CA GLN A 135 -28.66 -7.29 -15.80
C GLN A 135 -27.90 -6.58 -16.91
N GLY A 136 -27.84 -7.20 -18.10
CA GLY A 136 -27.23 -6.61 -19.28
C GLY A 136 -26.31 -7.58 -20.02
N GLU A 137 -25.71 -7.08 -21.09
CA GLU A 137 -24.76 -7.83 -21.90
C GLU A 137 -23.37 -7.78 -21.27
N LEU A 138 -22.75 -8.94 -21.08
CA LEU A 138 -21.35 -9.03 -20.64
C LEU A 138 -20.45 -8.50 -21.75
N LYS A 139 -19.66 -7.47 -21.43
CA LYS A 139 -18.65 -6.93 -22.33
C LYS A 139 -17.26 -7.31 -21.82
N THR A 140 -16.43 -7.83 -22.72
CA THR A 140 -15.04 -8.19 -22.42
C THR A 140 -14.10 -7.25 -23.17
N TYR A 141 -13.13 -6.72 -22.45
CA TYR A 141 -12.08 -5.87 -23.00
C TYR A 141 -10.76 -6.63 -22.94
N GLN A 142 -10.15 -6.90 -24.08
CA GLN A 142 -8.83 -7.53 -24.15
C GLN A 142 -7.77 -6.43 -24.21
N ALA A 143 -6.80 -6.50 -23.28
CA ALA A 143 -5.66 -5.61 -23.29
C ALA A 143 -4.70 -6.00 -24.43
N ASN A 144 -4.36 -5.04 -25.29
CA ASN A 144 -3.27 -5.17 -26.25
C ASN A 144 -2.01 -4.56 -25.64
N ILE A 145 -1.08 -5.42 -25.23
CA ILE A 145 0.21 -5.00 -24.68
C ILE A 145 1.21 -4.98 -25.84
N VAL A 146 1.71 -3.80 -26.17
CA VAL A 146 2.84 -3.64 -27.09
C VAL A 146 4.08 -3.43 -26.22
N ASP A 147 4.93 -4.45 -26.12
CA ASP A 147 6.20 -4.34 -25.40
C ASP A 147 7.11 -3.35 -26.14
N LEU A 148 7.31 -2.16 -25.56
CA LEU A 148 8.27 -1.16 -26.05
C LEU A 148 9.70 -1.42 -25.54
N THR A 149 9.92 -2.49 -24.79
CA THR A 149 11.23 -2.89 -24.27
C THR A 149 11.49 -4.35 -24.58
N CYS A 150 12.58 -4.65 -25.29
CA CYS A 150 13.15 -5.99 -25.36
C CYS A 150 13.62 -6.41 -23.96
N GLU A 151 12.71 -6.93 -23.14
CA GLU A 151 12.95 -7.97 -22.13
C GLU A 151 11.61 -8.28 -21.45
N SER A 152 11.03 -9.41 -21.85
CA SER A 152 9.71 -9.90 -21.47
C SER A 152 9.65 -10.32 -20.00
N PHE A 153 9.10 -9.48 -19.15
CA PHE A 153 8.67 -9.85 -17.80
C PHE A 153 7.54 -8.91 -17.41
N TRP A 154 6.27 -9.27 -17.60
CA TRP A 154 5.10 -8.90 -16.76
C TRP A 154 3.81 -9.38 -17.44
N HIS A 155 3.39 -10.62 -17.20
CA HIS A 155 1.98 -11.02 -17.42
C HIS A 155 1.22 -10.81 -16.10
N ARG A 156 0.68 -9.60 -15.88
CA ARG A 156 -0.37 -9.41 -14.88
C ARG A 156 -1.65 -9.01 -15.61
N ARG A 157 -2.65 -9.89 -15.54
CA ARG A 157 -4.02 -9.56 -15.91
C ARG A 157 -4.52 -8.47 -14.97
N ILE A 158 -4.78 -7.30 -15.51
CA ILE A 158 -5.57 -6.27 -14.84
C ILE A 158 -7.02 -6.56 -15.24
N TRP A 159 -7.84 -6.91 -14.27
CA TRP A 159 -9.29 -6.83 -14.42
C TRP A 159 -9.71 -5.47 -13.86
N VAL A 160 -10.36 -4.66 -14.71
CA VAL A 160 -11.03 -3.41 -14.32
C VAL A 160 -12.43 -3.74 -13.83
#